data_AF-X1J282-F1
#
_entry.id   AF-X1J282-F1
#
_cell.length_a   1.000
_cell.length_b   1.000
_cell.length_c   1.000
_cell.angle_alpha   90.00
_cell.angle_beta   90.00
_cell.angle_gamma   90.00
#
_symmetry.space_group_name_H-M   'P 1'
#
loop_
_entity.id
_entity.type
_entity.pdbx_description
1 polymer ?
#
loop_
_entity_poly.entity_id
_entity_poly.type
_entity_poly.pdbx_seq_one_letter_code
_entity_poly.pdbx_strand_id
1 'polypeptide(L)'
;MIILWNKPDGIRVPIDGKQRITAIRRFYEGDLALPSLPAIPRELWNKKYTLLDGDQEKGFSQLSTAEKEVFEDFELSMVQYENIDESVAMDIFVRLQGGKSLTKTEVRAALGGELCDFVTSLTSNPDIDADEDDIEEVPSRHAFFSSLSRNIRNIRKAHRNICDILLHEYLYPNQDKHWSSLESMYREKAHTITEREMSGFRASLGRFQRSAQLRIG
;
A
#
# COMPACT_ATOMS: atom_id res chain seq x y z
N MET A 1 13.99 -8.86 -11.90
CA MET A 1 14.87 -8.26 -10.88
C MET A 1 14.04 -7.76 -9.71
N ILE A 2 14.24 -8.33 -8.53
CA ILE A 2 13.66 -7.91 -7.25
C ILE A 2 14.79 -7.31 -6.42
N ILE A 3 14.52 -6.24 -5.68
CA ILE A 3 15.53 -5.60 -4.83
C ILE A 3 15.06 -5.66 -3.39
N LEU A 4 15.88 -6.24 -2.53
CA LEU A 4 15.58 -6.47 -1.11
C LEU A 4 16.54 -5.69 -0.24
N TRP A 5 16.03 -5.22 0.89
CA TRP A 5 16.80 -4.72 2.02
C TRP A 5 16.73 -5.74 3.15
N ASN A 6 17.89 -6.19 3.63
CA ASN A 6 17.98 -6.99 4.83
C ASN A 6 18.17 -6.08 6.04
N LYS A 7 17.14 -5.97 6.89
CA LYS A 7 17.18 -5.18 8.11
C LYS A 7 18.06 -5.84 9.17
N PRO A 8 18.58 -5.08 10.15
CA PRO A 8 19.40 -5.63 11.24
C PRO A 8 18.69 -6.69 12.10
N ASP A 9 17.36 -6.67 12.14
CA ASP A 9 16.52 -7.67 12.80
C ASP A 9 16.35 -8.98 12.00
N GLY A 10 16.97 -9.07 10.81
CA GLY A 10 16.89 -10.21 9.90
C GLY A 10 15.67 -10.22 9.00
N ILE A 11 14.80 -9.20 9.08
CA ILE A 11 13.63 -9.07 8.22
C ILE A 11 14.07 -8.58 6.83
N ARG A 12 13.62 -9.28 5.78
CA ARG A 12 13.82 -8.86 4.39
C ARG A 12 12.63 -8.03 3.93
N VAL A 13 12.89 -6.80 3.50
CA VAL A 13 11.86 -5.88 2.98
C VAL A 13 12.13 -5.62 1.50
N PRO A 14 11.15 -5.81 0.60
CA PRO A 14 11.33 -5.44 -0.80
C PRO A 14 11.40 -3.93 -0.98
N ILE A 15 12.52 -3.44 -1.49
CA ILE A 15 12.70 -2.07 -2.00
C ILE A 15 11.96 -1.93 -3.34
N ASP A 16 12.09 -2.94 -4.22
CA ASP A 16 11.37 -3.02 -5.49
C ASP A 16 10.93 -4.46 -5.79
N GLY A 17 9.81 -4.60 -6.50
CA GLY A 17 9.27 -5.89 -6.90
C GLY A 17 8.22 -6.48 -5.95
N LYS A 18 7.68 -5.71 -4.99
CA LYS A 18 6.61 -6.16 -4.08
C LYS A 18 5.43 -6.77 -4.82
N GLN A 19 4.88 -6.05 -5.82
CA GLN A 19 3.75 -6.55 -6.64
C GLN A 19 4.10 -7.86 -7.35
N ARG A 20 5.34 -8.01 -7.82
CA ARG A 20 5.81 -9.24 -8.47
C ARG A 20 5.85 -10.41 -7.50
N ILE A 21 6.40 -10.21 -6.30
CA ILE A 21 6.42 -11.24 -5.25
C ILE A 21 4.99 -11.64 -4.86
N THR A 22 4.11 -10.66 -4.62
CA THR A 22 2.72 -10.91 -4.28
C THR A 22 2.00 -11.70 -5.37
N ALA A 23 2.17 -11.33 -6.64
CA ALA A 23 1.56 -12.05 -7.76
C ALA A 23 2.07 -13.50 -7.87
N ILE A 24 3.38 -13.72 -7.73
CA ILE A 24 3.98 -15.07 -7.75
C ILE A 24 3.41 -15.92 -6.62
N ARG A 25 3.37 -15.37 -5.40
CA ARG A 25 2.82 -16.06 -4.23
C ARG A 25 1.35 -16.43 -4.44
N ARG A 26 0.51 -15.46 -4.81
CA ARG A 26 -0.93 -15.70 -5.05
C ARG A 26 -1.16 -16.71 -6.17
N PHE A 27 -0.34 -16.68 -7.21
CA PHE A 27 -0.43 -17.67 -8.28
C PHE A 27 -0.10 -19.08 -7.76
N TYR A 28 0.99 -19.22 -7.01
CA TYR A 28 1.41 -20.47 -6.40
C TYR A 28 0.37 -21.03 -5.40
N GLU A 29 -0.24 -20.15 -4.61
CA GLU A 29 -1.30 -20.49 -3.64
C GLU A 29 -2.64 -20.85 -4.31
N GLY A 30 -2.80 -20.57 -5.61
CA GLY A 30 -4.05 -20.82 -6.36
C GLY A 30 -5.05 -19.66 -6.33
N ASP A 31 -4.73 -18.55 -5.67
CA ASP A 31 -5.58 -17.36 -5.58
C ASP A 31 -5.60 -16.53 -6.87
N LEU A 32 -4.62 -16.73 -7.75
CA LEU A 32 -4.49 -16.03 -9.01
C LEU A 32 -4.40 -17.02 -10.18
N ALA A 33 -5.12 -16.75 -11.27
CA ALA A 33 -4.99 -17.48 -12.52
C ALA A 33 -4.17 -16.67 -13.55
N LEU A 34 -3.55 -17.36 -14.50
CA LEU A 34 -2.90 -16.70 -15.63
C LEU A 34 -3.94 -15.97 -16.49
N PRO A 35 -3.77 -14.66 -16.73
CA PRO A 35 -4.79 -13.88 -17.41
C PRO A 35 -4.79 -14.17 -18.91
N SER A 36 -5.93 -13.91 -19.55
CA SER A 36 -6.10 -14.04 -21.00
C SER A 36 -5.50 -12.83 -21.73
N LEU A 37 -4.17 -12.66 -21.67
CA LEU A 37 -3.45 -11.56 -22.29
C LEU A 37 -2.69 -12.02 -23.55
N PRO A 38 -2.56 -11.16 -24.58
CA PRO A 38 -1.82 -11.51 -25.80
C PRO A 38 -0.35 -11.91 -25.60
N ALA A 39 0.27 -11.44 -24.51
CA ALA A 39 1.65 -11.75 -24.15
C ALA A 39 1.82 -13.15 -23.52
N ILE A 40 0.71 -13.82 -23.18
CA ILE A 40 0.71 -15.14 -22.56
C ILE A 40 0.20 -16.16 -23.59
N PRO A 41 0.87 -17.30 -23.77
CA PRO A 41 0.39 -18.38 -24.63
C PRO A 41 -1.04 -18.79 -24.27
N ARG A 42 -1.90 -19.00 -25.28
CA ARG A 42 -3.34 -19.23 -25.08
C ARG A 42 -3.62 -20.50 -24.28
N GLU A 43 -2.78 -21.51 -24.43
CA GLU A 43 -2.78 -22.77 -23.71
C GLU A 43 -2.58 -22.60 -22.19
N LEU A 44 -2.04 -21.46 -21.75
CA LEU A 44 -1.84 -21.13 -20.35
C LEU A 44 -2.96 -20.26 -19.77
N TRP A 45 -3.88 -19.75 -20.58
CA TRP A 45 -4.95 -18.88 -20.11
C TRP A 45 -5.87 -19.60 -19.13
N ASN A 46 -6.27 -18.90 -18.06
CA ASN A 46 -7.11 -19.43 -16.99
C ASN A 46 -6.52 -20.67 -16.28
N LYS A 47 -5.21 -20.90 -16.42
CA LYS A 47 -4.52 -21.89 -15.62
C LYS A 47 -4.13 -21.34 -14.25
N LYS A 48 -4.25 -22.18 -13.23
CA LYS A 48 -3.79 -21.93 -11.86
C LYS A 48 -2.71 -22.93 -11.47
N TYR A 49 -1.86 -22.55 -10.52
CA TYR A 49 -0.87 -23.49 -9.95
C TYR A 49 -1.56 -24.66 -9.24
N THR A 50 -2.53 -24.33 -8.37
CA THR A 50 -3.39 -25.27 -7.66
C THR A 50 -4.83 -24.80 -7.81
N LEU A 51 -5.76 -25.74 -8.01
CA LEU A 51 -7.19 -25.43 -8.04
C LEU A 51 -7.75 -25.35 -6.62
N LEU A 52 -8.59 -24.35 -6.39
CA LEU A 52 -9.40 -24.20 -5.18
C LEU A 52 -10.82 -24.69 -5.43
N ASP A 53 -11.62 -24.81 -4.38
CA ASP A 53 -13.01 -25.25 -4.47
C ASP A 53 -13.84 -24.34 -5.40
N GLY A 54 -14.57 -24.96 -6.33
CA GLY A 54 -15.38 -24.27 -7.33
C GLY A 54 -14.61 -23.67 -8.51
N ASP A 55 -13.28 -23.83 -8.59
CA ASP A 55 -12.50 -23.29 -9.71
C ASP A 55 -12.79 -24.00 -11.04
N GLN A 56 -12.98 -25.32 -11.02
CA GLN A 56 -13.31 -26.09 -12.23
C GLN A 56 -14.65 -25.66 -12.83
N GLU A 57 -15.64 -25.38 -11.97
CA GLU A 57 -16.98 -24.89 -12.36
C GLU A 57 -16.92 -23.50 -13.00
N LYS A 58 -15.92 -22.69 -12.60
CA LYS A 58 -15.62 -21.37 -13.17
C LYS A 58 -14.77 -21.44 -14.44
N GLY A 59 -14.41 -22.64 -14.90
CA GLY A 59 -13.64 -22.85 -16.12
C GLY A 59 -12.13 -22.69 -15.97
N PHE A 60 -11.61 -22.68 -14.73
CA PHE A 60 -10.16 -22.72 -14.50
C PHE A 60 -9.63 -24.14 -14.65
N SER A 61 -8.38 -24.26 -15.07
CA SER A 61 -7.66 -25.54 -15.14
C SER A 61 -6.33 -25.45 -14.40
N GLN A 62 -5.77 -26.59 -14.01
CA GLN A 62 -4.49 -26.62 -13.31
C GLN A 62 -3.33 -26.66 -14.30
N LEU A 63 -2.18 -26.09 -13.91
CA LEU A 63 -0.91 -26.40 -14.56
C LEU A 63 -0.64 -27.91 -14.54
N SER A 64 -0.15 -28.42 -15.67
CA SER A 64 0.43 -29.76 -15.81
C SER A 64 1.73 -29.87 -15.02
N THR A 65 2.19 -31.10 -14.77
CA THR A 65 3.45 -31.36 -14.05
C THR A 65 4.64 -30.66 -14.69
N ALA A 66 4.78 -30.76 -16.02
CA ALA A 66 5.87 -30.10 -16.74
C ALA A 66 5.82 -28.57 -16.64
N GLU A 67 4.63 -27.96 -16.64
CA GLU A 67 4.47 -26.51 -16.45
C GLU A 67 4.82 -26.07 -15.03
N LYS A 68 4.53 -26.91 -14.02
CA LYS A 68 4.94 -26.65 -12.63
C LYS A 68 6.45 -26.74 -12.46
N GLU A 69 7.09 -27.75 -13.05
CA GLU A 69 8.56 -27.88 -13.03
C GLU A 69 9.23 -26.63 -13.60
N VAL A 70 8.76 -26.13 -14.75
CA VAL A 70 9.26 -24.87 -15.33
C VAL A 70 9.08 -23.67 -14.41
N PHE A 71 7.97 -23.62 -13.67
CA PHE A 71 7.71 -22.56 -12.69
C PHE A 71 8.62 -22.66 -11.46
N GLU A 72 8.81 -23.87 -10.92
CA GLU A 72 9.65 -24.14 -9.74
C GLU A 72 11.15 -23.94 -10.04
N ASP A 73 11.58 -24.28 -11.26
CA ASP A 73 12.97 -24.11 -11.72
C ASP A 73 13.30 -22.64 -12.06
N PHE A 74 12.31 -21.74 -12.06
CA PHE A 74 12.54 -20.34 -12.41
C PHE A 74 13.27 -19.59 -11.29
N GLU A 75 14.55 -19.28 -11.52
CA GLU A 75 15.33 -18.48 -10.60
C GLU A 75 15.01 -16.98 -10.71
N LEU A 76 14.44 -16.43 -9.64
CA LEU A 76 14.22 -14.99 -9.53
C LEU A 76 15.56 -14.25 -9.39
N SER A 77 15.87 -13.40 -10.36
CA SER A 77 16.95 -12.42 -10.23
C SER A 77 16.64 -11.48 -9.05
N MET A 78 17.43 -11.60 -7.99
CA MET A 78 17.32 -10.84 -6.74
C MET A 78 18.64 -10.14 -6.42
N VAL A 79 18.56 -8.89 -5.93
CA VAL A 79 19.68 -8.14 -5.36
C VAL A 79 19.33 -7.79 -3.93
N GLN A 80 20.19 -8.17 -2.99
CA GLN A 80 20.00 -7.89 -1.57
C GLN A 80 21.05 -6.87 -1.10
N TYR A 81 20.59 -5.80 -0.45
CA TYR A 81 21.44 -4.86 0.27
C TYR A 81 21.43 -5.19 1.75
N GLU A 82 22.63 -5.22 2.35
CA GLU A 82 22.85 -5.49 3.76
C GLU A 82 23.49 -4.28 4.42
N ASN A 83 23.22 -4.08 5.72
CA ASN A 83 23.83 -3.03 6.52
C ASN A 83 23.64 -1.60 5.96
N ILE A 84 22.56 -1.38 5.19
CA ILE A 84 22.12 -0.04 4.81
C ILE A 84 21.06 0.45 5.80
N ASP A 85 21.07 1.75 6.07
CA ASP A 85 19.99 2.38 6.83
C ASP A 85 18.74 2.61 5.95
N GLU A 86 17.64 2.97 6.60
CA GLU A 86 16.37 3.22 5.92
C GLU A 86 16.46 4.37 4.91
N SER A 87 17.29 5.38 5.17
CA SER A 87 17.45 6.52 4.28
C SER A 87 18.15 6.13 2.97
N VAL A 88 19.13 5.23 3.04
CA VAL A 88 19.82 4.67 1.87
C VAL A 88 18.89 3.74 1.10
N ALA A 89 18.10 2.90 1.79
CA ALA A 89 17.09 2.06 1.14
C ALA A 89 16.06 2.89 0.36
N MET A 90 15.65 4.02 0.94
CA MET A 90 14.78 5.01 0.30
C MET A 90 15.44 5.62 -0.94
N ASP A 91 16.69 6.06 -0.83
CA ASP A 91 17.42 6.64 -1.97
C ASP A 91 17.56 5.66 -3.13
N ILE A 92 17.80 4.38 -2.83
CA ILE A 92 17.81 3.31 -3.83
C ILE A 92 16.44 3.20 -4.50
N PHE A 93 15.36 3.17 -3.73
CA PHE A 93 13.99 3.11 -4.25
C PHE A 93 13.66 4.29 -5.19
N VAL A 94 13.98 5.53 -4.78
CA VAL A 94 13.79 6.74 -5.60
C VAL A 94 14.56 6.63 -6.92
N ARG A 95 15.82 6.19 -6.87
CA ARG A 95 16.68 6.06 -8.06
C ARG A 95 16.15 5.01 -9.02
N LEU A 96 15.62 3.90 -8.51
CA LEU A 96 15.03 2.82 -9.32
C LEU A 96 13.80 3.27 -10.11
N GLN A 97 13.06 4.27 -9.63
CA GLN A 97 11.94 4.89 -10.36
C GLN A 97 12.39 5.86 -11.47
N GLY A 98 13.68 5.87 -11.83
CA GLY A 98 14.24 6.72 -12.89
C GLY A 98 14.40 8.17 -12.49
N GLY A 99 14.66 8.43 -11.20
CA GLY A 99 14.78 9.80 -10.66
C GLY A 99 13.45 10.56 -10.58
N LYS A 100 12.31 9.88 -10.79
CA LYS A 100 11.00 10.45 -10.48
C LYS A 100 10.84 10.52 -8.97
N SER A 101 10.42 11.68 -8.47
CA SER A 101 10.01 11.81 -7.07
C SER A 101 8.92 10.78 -6.78
N LEU A 102 9.09 10.03 -5.70
CA LEU A 102 8.13 9.03 -5.24
C LEU A 102 6.74 9.63 -5.09
N THR A 103 5.72 8.84 -5.37
CA THR A 103 4.34 9.24 -5.07
C THR A 103 4.15 9.34 -3.55
N LYS A 104 3.17 10.14 -3.12
CA LYS A 104 2.86 10.34 -1.68
C LYS A 104 2.60 9.04 -0.92
N THR A 105 2.09 8.02 -1.62
CA THR A 105 1.82 6.69 -1.06
C THR A 105 3.11 5.90 -0.88
N GLU A 106 4.02 6.00 -1.84
CA GLU A 106 5.31 5.30 -1.86
C GLU A 106 6.27 5.85 -0.81
N VAL A 107 6.39 7.18 -0.66
CA VAL A 107 7.22 7.78 0.41
C VAL A 107 6.72 7.38 1.78
N ARG A 108 5.41 7.35 1.99
CA ARG A 108 4.83 6.97 3.28
C ARG A 108 5.06 5.49 3.58
N ALA A 109 4.81 4.62 2.60
CA ALA A 109 5.06 3.19 2.75
C ALA A 109 6.54 2.89 3.03
N ALA A 110 7.44 3.70 2.47
CA ALA A 110 8.87 3.55 2.63
C ALA A 110 9.47 4.29 3.85
N LEU A 111 8.82 5.33 4.39
CA LEU A 111 9.24 6.00 5.64
C LEU A 111 8.68 5.32 6.90
N GLY A 112 7.56 4.59 6.78
CA GLY A 112 6.96 3.87 7.91
C GLY A 112 6.70 4.75 9.15
N GLY A 113 6.82 4.13 10.32
CA GLY A 113 6.77 4.81 11.61
C GLY A 113 5.37 5.09 12.17
N GLU A 114 5.34 5.57 13.41
CA GLU A 114 4.14 5.81 14.21
C GLU A 114 3.16 6.78 13.53
N LEU A 115 3.68 7.77 12.79
CA LEU A 115 2.85 8.69 12.00
C LEU A 115 2.15 7.99 10.84
N CYS A 116 2.86 7.09 10.13
CA CYS A 116 2.26 6.31 9.06
C CYS A 116 1.20 5.36 9.60
N ASP A 117 1.49 4.67 10.70
CA ASP A 117 0.58 3.76 11.37
C ASP A 117 -0.67 4.50 11.88
N PHE A 118 -0.48 5.69 12.45
CA PHE A 118 -1.57 6.55 12.89
C PHE A 118 -2.49 6.94 11.73
N VAL A 119 -1.95 7.46 10.63
CA VAL A 119 -2.76 7.82 9.46
C VAL A 119 -3.46 6.59 8.87
N THR A 120 -2.77 5.45 8.82
CA THR A 120 -3.36 4.19 8.35
C THR A 120 -4.51 3.75 9.26
N SER A 121 -4.36 3.85 10.58
CA SER A 121 -5.39 3.49 11.56
C SER A 121 -6.66 4.34 11.49
N LEU A 122 -6.55 5.57 10.99
CA LEU A 122 -7.67 6.50 10.81
C LEU A 122 -8.39 6.31 9.47
N THR A 123 -7.69 5.80 8.47
CA THR A 123 -8.13 5.83 7.06
C THR A 123 -8.39 4.46 6.46
N SER A 124 -7.92 3.40 7.10
CA SER A 124 -8.01 2.01 6.64
C SER A 124 -8.69 1.14 7.71
N ASN A 125 -9.47 0.14 7.28
CA ASN A 125 -10.02 -0.87 8.17
C ASN A 125 -8.98 -2.00 8.37
N PRO A 126 -8.83 -2.61 9.57
CA PRO A 126 -7.81 -3.63 9.85
C PRO A 126 -7.99 -4.93 9.06
N ASP A 127 -9.22 -5.21 8.62
CA ASP A 127 -9.57 -6.45 7.91
C ASP A 127 -9.23 -6.41 6.42
N ILE A 128 -8.50 -5.39 5.97
CA ILE A 128 -8.21 -5.14 4.56
C ILE A 128 -6.71 -4.96 4.36
N ASP A 129 -6.11 -5.95 3.69
CA ASP A 129 -4.72 -5.90 3.26
C ASP A 129 -4.43 -4.65 2.42
N ALA A 130 -3.22 -4.13 2.55
CA ALA A 130 -2.83 -2.80 2.10
C ALA A 130 -2.88 -2.57 0.57
N ASP A 131 -3.04 -3.64 -0.23
CA ASP A 131 -2.72 -3.64 -1.66
C ASP A 131 -3.85 -4.14 -2.59
N GLU A 132 -5.10 -4.29 -2.12
CA GLU A 132 -6.21 -4.60 -3.02
C GLU A 132 -6.89 -3.30 -3.51
N ASP A 133 -6.62 -2.93 -4.76
CA ASP A 133 -7.31 -1.84 -5.47
C ASP A 133 -8.74 -2.21 -5.89
N ASP A 134 -9.17 -3.46 -5.67
CA ASP A 134 -10.44 -4.04 -6.14
C ASP A 134 -11.45 -4.41 -5.02
N ILE A 135 -11.25 -3.97 -3.76
CA ILE A 135 -12.21 -4.29 -2.69
C ILE A 135 -13.43 -3.35 -2.75
N GLU A 136 -14.61 -3.96 -2.80
CA GLU A 136 -15.90 -3.32 -2.60
C GLU A 136 -15.96 -2.49 -1.31
N GLU A 137 -16.56 -1.31 -1.43
CA GLU A 137 -16.84 -0.29 -0.42
C GLU A 137 -16.84 -0.76 1.05
N VAL A 138 -15.71 -0.58 1.74
CA VAL A 138 -15.68 -0.67 3.21
C VAL A 138 -15.54 0.73 3.82
N PRO A 139 -16.45 1.13 4.73
CA PRO A 139 -16.39 2.43 5.37
C PRO A 139 -15.10 2.60 6.19
N SER A 140 -14.56 3.82 6.18
CA SER A 140 -13.39 4.18 6.99
C SER A 140 -13.71 4.10 8.49
N ARG A 141 -12.69 3.89 9.32
CA ARG A 141 -12.86 3.78 10.79
C ARG A 141 -13.37 5.08 11.42
N HIS A 142 -13.02 6.24 10.86
CA HIS A 142 -13.51 7.52 11.35
C HIS A 142 -14.72 8.00 10.55
N ALA A 143 -15.79 8.36 11.26
CA ALA A 143 -17.08 8.77 10.68
C ALA A 143 -16.95 9.93 9.67
N PHE A 144 -16.01 10.86 9.89
CA PHE A 144 -15.65 11.90 8.92
C PHE A 144 -15.30 11.34 7.54
N PHE A 145 -14.34 10.42 7.45
CA PHE A 145 -13.91 9.86 6.17
C PHE A 145 -15.03 9.02 5.54
N SER A 146 -15.78 8.27 6.35
CA SER A 146 -16.98 7.54 5.88
C SER A 146 -18.09 8.44 5.34
N SER A 147 -18.08 9.74 5.64
CA SER A 147 -19.03 10.70 5.07
C SER A 147 -18.58 11.30 3.73
N LEU A 148 -17.29 11.20 3.39
CA LEU A 148 -16.70 11.72 2.15
C LEU A 148 -16.78 10.75 0.97
N SER A 149 -17.15 9.49 1.22
CA SER A 149 -17.10 8.38 0.27
C SER A 149 -18.13 8.43 -0.86
N ARG A 150 -19.13 9.32 -0.80
CA ARG A 150 -20.31 9.25 -1.68
C ARG A 150 -20.09 9.47 -3.18
N ASN A 151 -18.90 9.87 -3.65
CA ASN A 151 -18.64 10.10 -5.09
C ASN A 151 -17.15 10.01 -5.50
N ILE A 152 -16.32 9.26 -4.76
CA ILE A 152 -14.87 9.24 -4.99
C ILE A 152 -14.43 7.85 -5.49
N ARG A 153 -13.79 7.78 -6.67
CA ARG A 153 -13.06 6.58 -7.11
C ARG A 153 -11.74 6.45 -6.33
N ASN A 154 -11.39 5.24 -5.89
CA ASN A 154 -10.25 4.96 -5.01
C ASN A 154 -10.32 5.71 -3.66
N ILE A 155 -11.38 5.41 -2.91
CA ILE A 155 -11.77 6.01 -1.62
C ILE A 155 -10.60 6.01 -0.61
N ARG A 156 -9.84 4.92 -0.55
CA ARG A 156 -8.71 4.77 0.39
C ARG A 156 -7.61 5.79 0.12
N LYS A 157 -7.20 5.96 -1.14
CA LYS A 157 -6.17 6.94 -1.54
C LYS A 157 -6.64 8.37 -1.28
N ALA A 158 -7.92 8.66 -1.52
CA ALA A 158 -8.48 9.97 -1.23
C ALA A 158 -8.55 10.26 0.28
N HIS A 159 -9.01 9.30 1.10
CA HIS A 159 -9.06 9.44 2.55
C HIS A 159 -7.68 9.68 3.14
N ARG A 160 -6.68 8.94 2.69
CA ARG A 160 -5.28 9.11 3.10
C ARG A 160 -4.77 10.49 2.74
N ASN A 161 -4.92 10.93 1.49
CA ASN A 161 -4.48 12.26 1.07
C ASN A 161 -5.15 13.39 1.87
N ILE A 162 -6.45 13.29 2.14
CA ILE A 162 -7.17 14.28 2.94
C ILE A 162 -6.68 14.25 4.39
N CYS A 163 -6.45 13.07 4.95
CA CYS A 163 -5.92 12.92 6.30
C CYS A 163 -4.54 13.57 6.43
N ASP A 164 -3.65 13.40 5.44
CA ASP A 164 -2.32 14.02 5.46
C ASP A 164 -2.39 15.53 5.46
N ILE A 165 -3.26 16.11 4.61
CA ILE A 165 -3.42 17.56 4.50
C ILE A 165 -3.95 18.13 5.82
N LEU A 166 -4.94 17.47 6.41
CA LEU A 166 -5.53 17.90 7.67
C LEU A 166 -4.56 17.75 8.85
N LEU A 167 -3.81 16.66 8.89
CA LEU A 167 -2.81 16.41 9.93
C LEU A 167 -1.64 17.41 9.80
N HIS A 168 -1.22 17.70 8.58
CA HIS A 168 -0.22 18.72 8.32
C HIS A 168 -0.69 20.11 8.73
N GLU A 169 -1.92 20.51 8.40
CA GLU A 169 -2.47 21.79 8.88
C GLU A 169 -2.58 21.84 10.41
N TYR A 170 -2.84 20.71 11.05
CA TYR A 170 -2.89 20.63 12.51
C TYR A 170 -1.50 20.79 13.16
N LEU A 171 -0.47 20.12 12.64
CA LEU A 171 0.89 20.16 13.18
C LEU A 171 1.64 21.43 12.76
N TYR A 172 1.40 21.91 11.55
CA TYR A 172 2.09 23.01 10.89
C TYR A 172 1.08 24.00 10.29
N PRO A 173 0.33 24.74 11.13
CA PRO A 173 -0.73 25.61 10.68
C PRO A 173 -0.20 26.71 9.76
N ASN A 174 -0.98 27.04 8.73
CA ASN A 174 -0.66 28.06 7.72
C ASN A 174 0.60 27.80 6.86
N GLN A 175 1.24 26.63 6.98
CA GLN A 175 2.31 26.25 6.05
C GLN A 175 1.73 25.79 4.73
N ASP A 176 2.54 25.78 3.67
CA ASP A 176 2.12 25.28 2.38
C ASP A 176 1.82 23.76 2.44
N LYS A 177 0.80 23.32 1.71
CA LYS A 177 0.34 21.91 1.70
C LYS A 177 0.85 21.18 0.46
N HIS A 178 1.82 21.78 -0.21
CA HIS A 178 2.56 21.15 -1.26
C HIS A 178 3.32 19.93 -0.72
N TRP A 179 3.64 19.02 -1.64
CA TRP A 179 4.21 17.72 -1.31
C TRP A 179 5.50 17.80 -0.48
N SER A 180 6.39 18.72 -0.80
CA SER A 180 7.66 18.93 -0.08
C SER A 180 7.46 19.20 1.42
N SER A 181 6.38 19.88 1.80
CA SER A 181 6.06 20.17 3.21
C SER A 181 5.49 18.92 3.91
N LEU A 182 4.64 18.16 3.21
CA LEU A 182 4.13 16.88 3.71
C LEU A 182 5.26 15.86 3.91
N GLU A 183 6.20 15.78 2.97
CA GLU A 183 7.38 14.92 3.11
C GLU A 183 8.24 15.33 4.31
N SER A 184 8.46 16.62 4.51
CA SER A 184 9.20 17.15 5.66
C SER A 184 8.53 16.78 6.98
N MET A 185 7.19 16.90 7.06
CA MET A 185 6.41 16.41 8.19
C MET A 185 6.67 14.93 8.44
N TYR A 186 6.61 14.08 7.41
CA TYR A 186 6.83 12.64 7.60
C TYR A 186 8.24 12.34 8.07
N ARG A 187 9.26 13.00 7.52
CA ARG A 187 10.66 12.82 7.96
C ARG A 187 10.89 13.26 9.41
N GLU A 188 10.24 14.34 9.84
CA GLU A 188 10.36 14.85 11.20
C GLU A 188 9.57 13.99 12.21
N LYS A 189 8.33 13.64 11.87
CA LYS A 189 7.34 13.11 12.80
C LYS A 189 7.16 11.59 12.72
N ALA A 190 7.82 10.89 11.81
CA ALA A 190 7.74 9.43 11.66
C ALA A 190 7.91 8.67 13.00
N HIS A 191 8.84 9.12 13.86
CA HIS A 191 9.11 8.51 15.17
C HIS A 191 9.01 9.49 16.34
N THR A 192 8.49 10.69 16.10
CA THR A 192 8.44 11.75 17.12
C THR A 192 7.03 12.32 17.32
N ILE A 193 6.03 11.80 16.59
CA ILE A 193 4.64 12.15 16.86
C ILE A 193 4.22 11.61 18.24
N THR A 194 3.60 12.46 19.04
CA THR A 194 3.20 12.13 20.41
C THR A 194 1.73 11.72 20.49
N GLU A 195 1.37 10.93 21.51
CA GLU A 195 -0.04 10.62 21.84
C GLU A 195 -0.90 11.87 22.06
N ARG A 196 -0.30 12.94 22.58
CA ARG A 196 -0.98 14.24 22.75
C ARG A 196 -1.35 14.85 21.40
N GLU A 197 -0.43 14.85 20.43
CA GLU A 197 -0.69 15.34 19.07
C GLU A 197 -1.72 14.45 18.36
N MET A 198 -1.59 13.13 18.44
CA MET A 198 -2.55 12.18 17.86
C MET A 198 -3.96 12.35 18.42
N SER A 199 -4.10 12.42 19.74
CA SER A 199 -5.39 12.60 20.42
C SER A 199 -5.99 13.99 20.14
N GLY A 200 -5.15 15.02 20.11
CA GLY A 200 -5.56 16.39 19.78
C GLY A 200 -6.09 16.50 18.34
N PHE A 201 -5.43 15.83 17.39
CA PHE A 201 -5.88 15.75 16.01
C PHE A 201 -7.21 15.02 15.87
N ARG A 202 -7.39 13.85 16.52
CA ARG A 202 -8.67 13.12 16.56
C ARG A 202 -9.81 14.01 17.05
N ALA A 203 -9.59 14.76 18.14
CA ALA A 203 -10.59 15.69 18.67
C ALA A 203 -10.90 16.83 17.68
N SER A 204 -9.89 17.32 16.95
CA SER A 204 -10.06 18.35 15.92
C SER A 204 -10.89 17.86 14.74
N LEU A 205 -10.61 16.65 14.24
CA LEU A 205 -11.41 15.99 13.21
C LEU A 205 -12.87 15.81 13.64
N GLY A 206 -13.10 15.38 14.88
CA GLY A 206 -14.45 15.25 15.43
C GLY A 206 -15.20 16.59 15.51
N ARG A 207 -14.52 17.68 15.85
CA ARG A 207 -15.12 19.04 15.80
C ARG A 207 -15.44 19.45 14.37
N PHE A 208 -14.50 19.27 13.45
CA PHE A 208 -14.68 19.62 12.03
C PHE A 208 -15.87 18.87 11.43
N GLN A 209 -16.01 17.57 11.70
CA GLN A 209 -17.12 16.76 11.24
C GLN A 209 -18.47 17.30 11.74
N ARG A 210 -18.60 17.61 13.04
CA ARG A 210 -19.84 18.17 13.60
C ARG A 210 -20.19 19.52 12.97
N SER A 211 -19.19 20.38 12.77
CA SER A 211 -19.39 21.68 12.12
C SER A 211 -19.79 21.55 10.64
N ALA A 212 -19.26 20.56 9.92
CA ALA A 212 -19.62 20.29 8.53
C ALA A 212 -21.05 19.74 8.41
N GLN A 213 -21.47 18.86 9.32
CA GLN A 213 -22.82 18.29 9.35
C GLN A 213 -23.91 19.34 9.66
N LEU A 214 -23.59 20.35 10.49
CA LEU A 214 -24.51 21.45 10.83
C LEU A 214 -24.74 22.46 9.69
N ARG A 215 -23.94 22.43 8.61
CA ARG A 215 -24.06 23.37 7.48
C ARG A 215 -24.75 22.79 6.25
N ILE A 216 -25.05 21.49 6.27
CA ILE A 216 -25.72 20.76 5.17
C ILE A 216 -27.17 20.38 5.56
N GLY A 217 -27.57 20.66 6.80
CA GLY A 217 -28.95 20.54 7.29
C GLY A 217 -29.74 21.84 7.18
#